data_AF-A0A7S0JYW1-F1
#
_entry.id   AF-A0A7S0JYW1-F1
#
_cell.length_a   1.000
_cell.length_b   1.000
_cell.length_c   1.000
_cell.angle_alpha   90.00
_cell.angle_beta   90.00
_cell.angle_gamma   90.00
#
_symmetry.space_group_name_H-M   'P 1'
#
loop_
_entity.id
_entity.type
_entity.pdbx_description
1 polymer ?
#
loop_
_entity_poly.entity_id
_entity_poly.type
_entity_poly.pdbx_seq_one_letter_code
_entity_poly.pdbx_strand_id
1 'polypeptide(L)'
;KWKDLPDTGINVNTKEIEAMFASKSKASGSGGGAKEASAAKKTGPILLFDPKRQQNAGIALARLRMPTSEIVTKLMDIESLSFDQVRMLESLQPSAEEIEMVTSFDGETERLGALEQFVLGIKDVPNIQQRLESAAFRLKFGEMVSELKRQLSTVDAAMDIVDGCQELQSLLRFTLAIGNYLNTGTKRGGAYGFKLDSLGKLRDVRTSDGKSNLLEYMARVAVDSKAGMRAWGIFRVPERMEGVALAKDTSLNEVSNELRKLQSKFNAIKAAVAAAHDDDDAASAGDRFAEVMGAFIEKEQATIEQLVEAGAKTRKRFDEVLAAFAEDPGKDSIAFFTQWATFSSDFGRALAKATKALEDAAKASGAAKGGASKAGAAATGKPGTKGGAAGPKATAHAPVPSAMSISKKLADELNARRRRRQAEDEQEDEDESARSPTAGPTGAAEASGSRSRRRSVLQSDRWRRGRKSIAPRGVLPSMALISEGDGSG
;
A
#
# COMPACT_ATOMS: atom_id res chain seq x y z
N LYS A 1 2.07 25.54 39.84
CA LYS A 1 3.43 24.96 39.73
C LYS A 1 4.47 25.99 39.29
N TRP A 2 4.39 26.59 38.08
CA TRP A 2 5.34 27.65 37.70
C TRP A 2 5.10 29.00 38.40
N LYS A 3 3.83 29.34 38.69
CA LYS A 3 3.46 30.56 39.44
C LYS A 3 3.87 30.55 40.92
N ASP A 4 4.28 29.39 41.45
CA ASP A 4 4.64 29.18 42.85
C ASP A 4 6.17 29.11 43.06
N LEU A 5 6.95 29.46 42.03
CA LEU A 5 8.43 29.45 42.05
C LEU A 5 8.94 30.89 41.83
N PRO A 6 8.95 31.74 42.87
CA PRO A 6 9.50 33.08 42.75
C PRO A 6 11.02 33.00 42.57
N ASP A 7 11.55 33.81 41.66
CA ASP A 7 12.98 33.98 41.39
C ASP A 7 13.68 34.83 42.46
N THR A 8 12.91 35.52 43.30
CA THR A 8 13.41 36.32 44.43
C THR A 8 14.04 35.42 45.49
N GLY A 9 15.33 35.65 45.81
CA GLY A 9 16.10 34.90 46.80
C GLY A 9 17.15 33.95 46.19
N ILE A 10 17.17 33.81 44.87
CA ILE A 10 18.24 33.06 44.17
C ILE A 10 19.46 33.98 44.05
N ASN A 11 20.51 33.68 44.83
CA ASN A 11 21.74 34.44 44.81
C ASN A 11 22.65 33.97 43.66
N VAL A 12 22.59 34.66 42.54
CA VAL A 12 23.39 34.36 41.35
C VAL A 12 24.69 35.18 41.39
N ASN A 13 25.84 34.52 41.23
CA ASN A 13 27.13 35.20 41.13
C ASN A 13 27.26 35.89 39.75
N THR A 14 26.73 37.10 39.65
CA THR A 14 26.68 37.88 38.42
C THR A 14 28.06 38.10 37.82
N LYS A 15 29.09 38.31 38.64
CA LYS A 15 30.47 38.51 38.17
C LYS A 15 31.05 37.28 37.48
N GLU A 16 30.74 36.09 37.98
CA GLU A 16 31.20 34.83 37.39
C GLU A 16 30.45 34.53 36.09
N ILE A 17 29.14 34.75 36.07
CA ILE A 17 28.33 34.61 34.84
C ILE A 17 28.79 35.60 33.78
N GLU A 18 29.00 36.87 34.13
CA GLU A 18 29.53 37.87 33.22
C GLU A 18 30.94 37.46 32.73
N ALA A 19 31.81 36.94 33.59
CA ALA A 19 33.14 36.50 33.17
C ALA A 19 33.11 35.28 32.23
N MET A 20 32.21 34.33 32.45
CA MET A 20 32.10 33.10 31.65
C MET A 20 31.35 33.28 30.35
N PHE A 21 30.36 34.19 30.32
CA PHE A 21 29.41 34.34 29.21
C PHE A 21 29.44 35.72 28.54
N ALA A 22 30.30 36.66 28.97
CA ALA A 22 30.54 37.88 28.20
C ALA A 22 31.13 37.55 26.83
N SER A 23 30.54 38.14 25.79
CA SER A 23 31.06 38.04 24.43
C SER A 23 32.48 38.61 24.37
N LYS A 24 33.47 37.75 24.08
CA LYS A 24 34.86 38.17 23.91
C LYS A 24 35.00 38.95 22.61
N SER A 25 34.95 40.28 22.67
CA SER A 25 35.56 41.11 21.63
C SER A 25 37.08 40.87 21.70
N LYS A 26 37.67 40.30 20.64
CA LYS A 26 39.13 40.13 20.54
C LYS A 26 39.82 41.50 20.58
N ALA A 27 40.34 41.88 21.73
CA ALA A 27 41.36 42.92 21.84
C ALA A 27 42.74 42.27 21.68
N SER A 28 43.47 42.71 20.66
CA SER A 28 44.88 42.40 20.42
C SER A 28 45.73 42.81 21.61
N GLY A 29 46.53 41.89 22.13
CA GLY A 29 47.51 42.18 23.17
C GLY A 29 48.60 43.14 22.67
N SER A 30 48.85 44.18 23.46
CA SER A 30 50.03 45.05 23.34
C SER A 30 51.06 44.62 24.38
N GLY A 31 52.25 44.24 23.91
CA GLY A 31 53.49 44.20 24.68
C GLY A 31 54.52 45.08 23.98
N GLY A 32 54.80 46.24 24.58
CA GLY A 32 55.97 47.13 24.46
C GLY A 32 56.78 47.21 23.16
N GLY A 33 56.75 48.38 22.52
CA GLY A 33 57.77 48.83 21.56
C GLY A 33 57.36 50.11 20.84
N ALA A 34 57.91 51.25 21.26
CA ALA A 34 57.64 52.56 20.67
C ALA A 34 57.98 52.60 19.16
N LYS A 35 56.97 52.91 18.34
CA LYS A 35 57.10 53.66 17.08
C LYS A 35 55.75 54.30 16.78
N GLU A 36 55.74 55.61 16.68
CA GLU A 36 54.64 56.38 16.10
C GLU A 36 54.31 55.82 14.71
N ALA A 37 53.11 55.28 14.56
CA ALA A 37 52.47 55.08 13.28
C ALA A 37 50.95 55.15 13.51
N SER A 38 50.33 56.12 12.84
CA SER A 38 48.90 56.40 12.81
C SER A 38 48.03 55.14 12.74
N ALA A 39 47.31 54.85 13.83
CA ALA A 39 46.26 53.85 13.86
C ALA A 39 45.02 54.40 13.12
N ALA A 40 44.95 54.20 11.81
CA ALA A 40 43.69 54.19 11.09
C ALA A 40 42.82 53.08 11.70
N LYS A 41 41.79 53.47 12.47
CA LYS A 41 40.75 52.55 12.96
C LYS A 41 40.16 51.82 11.75
N LYS A 42 40.47 50.54 11.58
CA LYS A 42 39.72 49.67 10.65
C LYS A 42 38.32 49.51 11.22
N THR A 43 37.41 50.36 10.78
CA THR A 43 35.98 50.29 11.08
C THR A 43 35.40 49.04 10.42
N GLY A 44 35.26 47.95 11.18
CA GLY A 44 34.57 46.75 10.72
C GLY A 44 33.07 47.01 10.45
N PRO A 45 32.39 46.06 9.77
CA PRO A 45 30.95 46.15 9.54
C PRO A 45 30.17 46.13 10.86
N ILE A 46 29.05 46.84 10.89
CA ILE A 46 28.12 46.90 12.02
C ILE A 46 27.24 45.65 11.96
N LEU A 47 27.29 44.82 13.00
CA LEU A 47 26.51 43.59 13.11
C LEU A 47 25.49 43.77 14.23
N LEU A 48 24.20 43.63 13.89
CA LEU A 48 23.06 43.77 14.80
C LEU A 48 22.60 42.40 15.31
N PHE A 49 22.69 41.38 14.45
CA PHE A 49 22.27 40.02 14.80
C PHE A 49 23.31 39.24 15.60
N ASP A 50 22.86 38.19 16.29
CA ASP A 50 23.73 37.35 17.09
C ASP A 50 24.80 36.63 16.23
N PRO A 51 26.00 36.34 16.79
CA PRO A 51 27.09 35.75 16.03
C PRO A 51 26.76 34.41 15.35
N LYS A 52 25.86 33.60 15.93
CA LYS A 52 25.49 32.30 15.38
C LYS A 52 24.55 32.46 14.19
N ARG A 53 23.56 33.35 14.28
CA ARG A 53 22.69 33.72 13.15
C ARG A 53 23.51 34.35 12.02
N GLN A 54 24.43 35.26 12.35
CA GLN A 54 25.38 35.84 11.41
C GLN A 54 26.19 34.79 10.67
N GLN A 55 26.79 33.85 11.39
CA GLN A 55 27.60 32.79 10.81
C GLN A 55 26.78 31.87 9.91
N ASN A 56 25.62 31.39 10.39
CA ASN A 56 24.77 30.47 9.64
C ASN A 56 24.22 31.10 8.36
N ALA A 57 23.71 32.32 8.46
CA ALA A 57 23.19 33.04 7.30
C ALA A 57 24.31 33.44 6.33
N GLY A 58 25.48 33.86 6.84
CA GLY A 58 26.66 34.15 6.03
C GLY A 58 27.12 32.93 5.22
N ILE A 59 27.10 31.73 5.82
CA ILE A 59 27.39 30.47 5.10
C ILE A 59 26.35 30.21 4.01
N ALA A 60 25.05 30.39 4.31
CA ALA A 60 23.98 30.17 3.34
C ALA A 60 24.07 31.18 2.18
N LEU A 61 24.24 32.47 2.44
CA LEU A 61 24.44 33.50 1.41
C LEU A 61 25.68 33.23 0.56
N ALA A 62 26.79 32.80 1.17
CA ALA A 62 28.00 32.42 0.45
C ALA A 62 27.82 31.19 -0.45
N ARG A 63 26.91 30.27 -0.10
CA ARG A 63 26.53 29.13 -0.94
C ARG A 63 25.57 29.53 -2.06
N LEU A 64 24.67 30.46 -1.80
CA LEU A 64 23.72 30.99 -2.77
C LEU A 64 24.43 31.75 -3.90
N ARG A 65 25.57 32.40 -3.59
CA ARG A 65 26.46 33.11 -4.53
C ARG A 65 25.72 34.12 -5.41
N MET A 66 24.79 34.85 -4.80
CA MET A 66 23.88 35.76 -5.47
C MET A 66 23.79 37.07 -4.69
N PRO A 67 23.89 38.24 -5.36
CA PRO A 67 23.67 39.52 -4.69
C PRO A 67 22.21 39.67 -4.25
N THR A 68 21.97 40.40 -3.15
CA THR A 68 20.62 40.61 -2.60
C THR A 68 19.63 41.15 -3.63
N SER A 69 20.06 42.06 -4.51
CA SER A 69 19.22 42.61 -5.58
C SER A 69 18.72 41.54 -6.57
N GLU A 70 19.58 40.59 -6.93
CA GLU A 70 19.19 39.46 -7.78
C GLU A 70 18.25 38.52 -7.02
N ILE A 71 18.48 38.28 -5.72
CA ILE A 71 17.57 37.47 -4.88
C ILE A 71 16.18 38.09 -4.84
N VAL A 72 16.07 39.40 -4.61
CA VAL A 72 14.79 40.14 -4.62
C VAL A 72 14.09 39.97 -5.97
N THR A 73 14.82 40.18 -7.07
CA THR A 73 14.27 40.00 -8.42
C THR A 73 13.73 38.58 -8.62
N LYS A 74 14.47 37.56 -8.19
CA LYS A 74 14.03 36.17 -8.27
C LYS A 74 12.85 35.83 -7.35
N LEU A 75 12.72 36.49 -6.21
CA LEU A 75 11.56 36.32 -5.31
C LEU A 75 10.30 36.99 -5.85
N MET A 76 10.45 38.08 -6.60
CA MET A 76 9.35 38.73 -7.33
C MET A 76 8.92 37.92 -8.56
N ASP A 77 9.87 37.29 -9.25
CA ASP A 77 9.63 36.48 -10.45
C ASP A 77 9.20 35.04 -10.14
N ILE A 78 9.75 34.42 -9.10
CA ILE A 78 9.67 33.00 -8.66
C ILE A 78 9.97 31.90 -9.69
N GLU A 79 9.83 32.18 -10.98
CA GLU A 79 9.99 31.24 -12.09
C GLU A 79 11.44 30.74 -12.22
N SER A 80 12.39 31.63 -11.99
CA SER A 80 13.83 31.40 -12.15
C SER A 80 14.55 30.80 -10.92
N LEU A 81 13.80 30.43 -9.87
CA LEU A 81 14.35 29.79 -8.67
C LEU A 81 14.46 28.27 -8.83
N SER A 82 15.61 27.70 -8.46
CA SER A 82 15.76 26.24 -8.31
C SER A 82 15.25 25.76 -6.94
N PHE A 83 14.96 24.46 -6.82
CA PHE A 83 14.45 23.91 -5.55
C PHE A 83 15.45 24.10 -4.40
N ASP A 84 16.74 23.92 -4.64
CA ASP A 84 17.78 24.13 -3.63
C ASP A 84 17.89 25.60 -3.21
N GLN A 85 17.71 26.52 -4.17
CA GLN A 85 17.67 27.96 -3.88
C GLN A 85 16.45 28.29 -3.01
N VAL A 86 15.28 27.75 -3.31
CA VAL A 86 14.08 27.93 -2.48
C VAL A 86 14.31 27.44 -1.05
N ARG A 87 14.86 26.24 -0.87
CA ARG A 87 15.15 25.68 0.47
C ARG A 87 16.15 26.52 1.24
N MET A 88 17.15 27.06 0.57
CA MET A 88 18.13 27.95 1.18
C MET A 88 17.49 29.28 1.61
N LEU A 89 16.65 29.86 0.75
CA LEU A 89 15.91 31.10 1.05
C LEU A 89 14.89 30.93 2.18
N GLU A 90 14.21 29.79 2.27
CA GLU A 90 13.34 29.46 3.41
C GLU A 90 14.12 29.49 4.74
N SER A 91 15.36 28.99 4.75
CA SER A 91 16.21 29.00 5.96
C SER A 91 16.78 30.38 6.32
N LEU A 92 16.82 31.29 5.33
CA LEU A 92 17.32 32.65 5.45
C LEU A 92 16.22 33.67 5.75
N GLN A 93 14.96 33.25 5.84
CA GLN A 93 13.85 34.16 6.03
C GLN A 93 14.01 34.94 7.34
N PRO A 94 13.86 36.28 7.30
CA PRO A 94 13.99 37.11 8.49
C PRO A 94 12.73 37.03 9.35
N SER A 95 12.89 37.05 10.67
CA SER A 95 11.77 37.20 11.59
C SER A 95 11.26 38.64 11.61
N ALA A 96 10.03 38.85 12.10
CA ALA A 96 9.49 40.20 12.26
C ALA A 96 10.38 41.07 13.16
N GLU A 97 10.94 40.49 14.23
CA GLU A 97 11.89 41.14 15.13
C GLU A 97 13.19 41.51 14.40
N GLU A 98 13.70 40.62 13.54
CA GLU A 98 14.91 40.89 12.75
C GLU A 98 14.69 42.04 11.76
N ILE A 99 13.51 42.10 11.12
CA ILE A 99 13.13 43.22 10.24
C ILE A 99 13.06 44.52 11.05
N GLU A 100 12.33 44.53 12.16
CA GLU A 100 12.16 45.71 13.01
C GLU A 100 13.49 46.25 13.54
N MET A 101 14.37 45.36 13.99
CA MET A 101 15.71 45.69 14.49
C MET A 101 16.55 46.40 13.44
N VAL A 102 16.51 45.93 12.19
CA VAL A 102 17.30 46.54 11.11
C VAL A 102 16.64 47.82 10.58
N THR A 103 15.30 47.90 10.56
CA THR A 103 14.60 49.12 10.15
C THR A 103 14.69 50.25 11.17
N SER A 104 14.81 49.92 12.46
CA SER A 104 14.93 50.91 13.55
C SER A 104 16.37 51.40 13.76
N PHE A 105 17.32 50.89 12.97
CA PHE A 105 18.71 51.31 13.06
C PHE A 105 18.89 52.72 12.47
N ASP A 106 19.32 53.65 13.31
CA ASP A 106 19.47 55.08 13.01
C ASP A 106 20.88 55.47 12.52
N GLY A 107 21.79 54.49 12.43
CA GLY A 107 23.16 54.69 11.97
C GLY A 107 23.36 54.59 10.45
N GLU A 108 24.63 54.56 10.03
CA GLU A 108 25.01 54.41 8.62
C GLU A 108 24.67 53.01 8.08
N THR A 109 23.55 52.89 7.36
CA THR A 109 23.07 51.62 6.81
C THR A 109 24.08 50.97 5.86
N GLU A 110 24.87 51.74 5.12
CA GLU A 110 25.92 51.24 4.22
C GLU A 110 27.02 50.44 4.94
N ARG A 111 27.18 50.64 6.25
CA ARG A 111 28.19 49.95 7.07
C ARG A 111 27.68 48.67 7.72
N LEU A 112 26.40 48.33 7.52
CA LEU A 112 25.81 47.11 8.05
C LEU A 112 26.44 45.85 7.44
N GLY A 113 26.44 44.77 8.22
CA GLY A 113 26.89 43.45 7.79
C GLY A 113 26.10 42.89 6.62
N ALA A 114 26.63 41.84 5.98
CA ALA A 114 26.00 41.23 4.82
C ALA A 114 24.61 40.66 5.10
N LEU A 115 24.36 40.16 6.32
CA LEU A 115 23.05 39.67 6.72
C LEU A 115 22.06 40.81 6.91
N GLU A 116 22.45 41.89 7.59
CA GLU A 116 21.60 43.07 7.77
C GLU A 116 21.26 43.73 6.42
N GLN A 117 22.23 43.84 5.51
CA GLN A 117 22.00 44.29 4.13
C GLN A 117 21.03 43.37 3.38
N PHE A 118 21.15 42.06 3.60
CA PHE A 118 20.21 41.10 3.04
C PHE A 118 18.79 41.33 3.57
N VAL A 119 18.61 41.46 4.89
CA VAL A 119 17.31 41.72 5.52
C VAL A 119 16.70 43.04 5.02
N LEU A 120 17.49 44.12 4.92
CA LEU A 120 17.04 45.40 4.35
C LEU A 120 16.56 45.25 2.92
N GLY A 121 17.24 44.45 2.10
CA GLY A 121 16.89 44.30 0.70
C GLY A 121 15.62 43.48 0.48
N ILE A 122 15.35 42.48 1.32
CA ILE A 122 14.20 41.58 1.13
C ILE A 122 12.95 42.01 1.89
N LYS A 123 13.03 42.94 2.86
CA LYS A 123 11.88 43.34 3.70
C LYS A 123 10.67 43.84 2.89
N ASP A 124 10.92 44.41 1.71
CA ASP A 124 9.90 44.98 0.83
C ASP A 124 9.30 43.93 -0.13
N VAL A 125 9.78 42.69 -0.09
CA VAL A 125 9.16 41.59 -0.84
C VAL A 125 7.90 41.13 -0.11
N PRO A 126 6.71 41.19 -0.74
CA PRO A 126 5.48 40.83 -0.07
C PRO A 126 5.38 39.31 0.12
N ASN A 127 4.93 38.87 1.29
CA ASN A 127 4.56 37.47 1.56
C ASN A 127 5.63 36.43 1.14
N ILE A 128 6.91 36.69 1.42
CA ILE A 128 8.05 35.82 1.02
C ILE A 128 7.79 34.34 1.32
N GLN A 129 7.19 34.04 2.47
CA GLN A 129 6.93 32.65 2.89
C GLN A 129 6.01 31.94 1.88
N GLN A 130 4.90 32.58 1.56
CA GLN A 130 3.91 32.06 0.62
C GLN A 130 4.49 31.91 -0.79
N ARG A 131 5.35 32.84 -1.23
CA ARG A 131 6.05 32.77 -2.52
C ARG A 131 6.99 31.58 -2.60
N LEU A 132 7.81 31.37 -1.57
CA LEU A 132 8.74 30.24 -1.49
C LEU A 132 8.00 28.90 -1.41
N GLU A 133 6.95 28.82 -0.59
CA GLU A 133 6.12 27.62 -0.50
C GLU A 133 5.45 27.28 -1.84
N SER A 134 4.94 28.30 -2.55
CA SER A 134 4.35 28.16 -3.89
C SER A 134 5.36 27.71 -4.93
N ALA A 135 6.56 28.31 -4.93
CA ALA A 135 7.66 27.93 -5.83
C ALA A 135 8.11 26.48 -5.57
N ALA A 136 8.31 26.11 -4.31
CA ALA A 136 8.65 24.74 -3.92
C ALA A 136 7.61 23.73 -4.40
N PHE A 137 6.31 24.05 -4.23
CA PHE A 137 5.22 23.22 -4.68
C PHE A 137 5.24 23.05 -6.20
N ARG A 138 5.34 24.16 -6.95
CA ARG A 138 5.40 24.18 -8.41
C ARG A 138 6.55 23.33 -8.96
N LEU A 139 7.73 23.40 -8.33
CA LEU A 139 8.92 22.66 -8.75
C LEU A 139 8.81 21.15 -8.48
N LYS A 140 8.11 20.75 -7.41
CA LYS A 140 7.93 19.33 -7.05
C LYS A 140 6.62 18.72 -7.54
N PHE A 141 5.73 19.51 -8.12
CA PHE A 141 4.40 19.09 -8.51
C PHE A 141 4.41 17.85 -9.42
N GLY A 142 5.23 17.86 -10.46
CA GLY A 142 5.32 16.74 -11.42
C GLY A 142 5.77 15.43 -10.76
N GLU A 143 6.73 15.49 -9.85
CA GLU A 143 7.22 14.32 -9.09
C GLU A 143 6.09 13.77 -8.18
N MET A 144 5.42 14.65 -7.43
CA MET A 144 4.31 14.26 -6.54
C MET A 144 3.16 13.61 -7.31
N VAL A 145 2.74 14.20 -8.44
CA VAL A 145 1.67 13.64 -9.27
C VAL A 145 2.07 12.29 -9.87
N SER A 146 3.31 12.16 -10.35
CA SER A 146 3.79 10.93 -10.98
C SER A 146 3.83 9.78 -9.98
N GLU A 147 4.30 10.04 -8.76
CA GLU A 147 4.35 9.01 -7.71
C GLU A 147 2.94 8.58 -7.30
N LEU A 148 2.01 9.52 -7.08
CA LEU A 148 0.63 9.19 -6.75
C LEU A 148 -0.08 8.39 -7.86
N LYS A 149 0.12 8.77 -9.14
CA LYS A 149 -0.40 8.00 -10.28
C LYS A 149 0.15 6.58 -10.29
N ARG A 150 1.45 6.41 -10.05
CA ARG A 150 2.11 5.10 -10.02
C ARG A 150 1.54 4.23 -8.89
N GLN A 151 1.37 4.79 -7.69
CA GLN A 151 0.81 4.08 -6.55
C GLN A 151 -0.65 3.66 -6.79
N LEU A 152 -1.49 4.57 -7.29
CA LEU A 152 -2.87 4.26 -7.66
C LEU A 152 -2.93 3.15 -8.72
N SER A 153 -2.14 3.27 -9.79
CA SER A 153 -2.07 2.25 -10.85
C SER A 153 -1.60 0.89 -10.33
N THR A 154 -0.69 0.87 -9.35
CA THR A 154 -0.20 -0.38 -8.75
C THR A 154 -1.31 -1.07 -7.97
N VAL A 155 -2.08 -0.31 -7.17
CA VAL A 155 -3.22 -0.84 -6.40
C VAL A 155 -4.34 -1.30 -7.33
N ASP A 156 -4.69 -0.52 -8.35
CA ASP A 156 -5.70 -0.89 -9.34
C ASP A 156 -5.34 -2.17 -10.08
N ALA A 157 -4.11 -2.29 -10.58
CA ALA A 157 -3.64 -3.49 -11.25
C ALA A 157 -3.69 -4.74 -10.34
N ALA A 158 -3.36 -4.59 -9.05
CA ALA A 158 -3.49 -5.69 -8.09
C ALA A 158 -4.95 -6.10 -7.85
N MET A 159 -5.87 -5.14 -7.79
CA MET A 159 -7.31 -5.42 -7.70
C MET A 159 -7.84 -6.12 -8.95
N ASP A 160 -7.42 -5.68 -10.15
CA ASP A 160 -7.77 -6.33 -11.43
C ASP A 160 -7.36 -7.80 -11.44
N ILE A 161 -6.17 -8.11 -10.93
CA ILE A 161 -5.66 -9.48 -10.83
C ILE A 161 -6.51 -10.29 -9.84
N VAL A 162 -6.74 -9.78 -8.63
CA VAL A 162 -7.45 -10.52 -7.58
C VAL A 162 -8.90 -10.81 -7.98
N ASP A 163 -9.59 -9.84 -8.58
CA ASP A 163 -11.00 -9.97 -8.97
C ASP A 163 -11.17 -10.77 -10.28
N GLY A 164 -10.29 -10.54 -11.26
CA GLY A 164 -10.39 -11.12 -12.61
C GLY A 164 -9.77 -12.50 -12.80
N CYS A 165 -8.91 -12.98 -11.90
CA CYS A 165 -8.15 -14.21 -12.10
C CYS A 165 -9.01 -15.48 -11.97
N GLN A 166 -9.37 -16.07 -13.11
CA GLN A 166 -10.20 -17.28 -13.19
C GLN A 166 -9.52 -18.50 -12.55
N GLU A 167 -8.20 -18.63 -12.69
CA GLU A 167 -7.43 -19.68 -12.01
C GLU A 167 -7.48 -19.53 -10.49
N LEU A 168 -7.46 -18.30 -9.96
CA LEU A 168 -7.60 -18.04 -8.53
C LEU A 168 -9.00 -18.40 -8.05
N GLN A 169 -10.05 -17.98 -8.77
CA GLN A 169 -11.42 -18.37 -8.44
C GLN A 169 -11.60 -19.90 -8.44
N SER A 170 -10.97 -20.59 -9.39
CA SER A 170 -10.96 -22.05 -9.44
C SER A 170 -10.24 -22.68 -8.24
N LEU A 171 -9.13 -22.10 -7.80
CA LEU A 171 -8.43 -22.51 -6.58
C LEU A 171 -9.29 -22.31 -5.33
N LEU A 172 -9.96 -21.17 -5.18
CA LEU A 172 -10.86 -20.91 -4.05
C LEU A 172 -12.03 -21.90 -4.02
N ARG A 173 -12.61 -22.22 -5.18
CA ARG A 173 -13.65 -23.26 -5.30
C ARG A 173 -13.13 -24.64 -4.90
N PHE A 174 -11.90 -24.97 -5.29
CA PHE A 174 -11.26 -26.22 -4.90
C PHE A 174 -11.02 -26.28 -3.38
N THR A 175 -10.53 -25.18 -2.79
CA THR A 175 -10.38 -25.03 -1.33
C THR A 175 -11.70 -25.21 -0.61
N LEU A 176 -12.78 -24.56 -1.08
CA LEU A 176 -14.11 -24.66 -0.49
C LEU A 176 -14.65 -26.10 -0.54
N ALA A 177 -14.46 -26.78 -1.67
CA ALA A 177 -14.92 -28.15 -1.84
C ALA A 177 -14.22 -29.13 -0.90
N ILE A 178 -12.90 -29.02 -0.79
CA ILE A 178 -12.10 -29.81 0.14
C ILE A 178 -12.52 -29.51 1.59
N GLY A 179 -12.62 -28.23 1.95
CA GLY A 179 -13.02 -27.81 3.29
C GLY A 179 -14.39 -28.36 3.67
N ASN A 180 -15.36 -28.30 2.75
CA ASN A 180 -16.70 -28.85 2.97
C ASN A 180 -16.71 -30.37 3.11
N TYR A 181 -15.90 -31.08 2.30
CA TYR A 181 -15.78 -32.53 2.41
C TYR A 181 -15.17 -32.93 3.76
N LEU A 182 -14.06 -32.30 4.16
CA LEU A 182 -13.37 -32.59 5.41
C LEU A 182 -14.20 -32.27 6.65
N ASN A 183 -15.07 -31.27 6.58
CA ASN A 183 -15.91 -30.84 7.71
C ASN A 183 -17.34 -31.44 7.67
N THR A 184 -17.58 -32.47 6.86
CA THR A 184 -18.91 -33.12 6.75
C THR A 184 -19.41 -33.59 8.12
N GLY A 185 -20.66 -33.25 8.44
CA GLY A 185 -21.29 -33.62 9.73
C GLY A 185 -20.95 -32.69 10.89
N THR A 186 -20.06 -31.71 10.70
CA THR A 186 -19.80 -30.67 11.70
C THR A 186 -20.59 -29.40 11.36
N LYS A 187 -20.71 -28.45 12.30
CA LYS A 187 -21.25 -27.11 12.03
C LYS A 187 -20.46 -26.32 10.97
N ARG A 188 -19.27 -26.81 10.59
CA ARG A 188 -18.34 -26.21 9.63
C ARG A 188 -18.43 -26.81 8.22
N GLY A 189 -19.28 -27.83 8.03
CA GLY A 189 -19.55 -28.41 6.71
C GLY A 189 -20.69 -27.68 6.00
N GLY A 190 -20.69 -27.70 4.66
CA GLY A 190 -21.74 -27.08 3.86
C GLY A 190 -21.64 -25.56 3.75
N ALA A 191 -20.47 -24.98 3.98
CA ALA A 191 -20.21 -23.55 3.83
C ALA A 191 -20.32 -23.10 2.37
N TYR A 192 -20.75 -21.85 2.19
CA TYR A 192 -20.80 -21.16 0.89
C TYR A 192 -19.50 -20.41 0.56
N GLY A 193 -18.71 -20.08 1.58
CA GLY A 193 -17.44 -19.36 1.45
C GLY A 193 -16.60 -19.47 2.73
N PHE A 194 -15.44 -18.82 2.71
CA PHE A 194 -14.53 -18.74 3.86
C PHE A 194 -13.79 -17.40 3.83
N LYS A 195 -13.43 -16.87 5.00
CA LYS A 195 -12.56 -15.68 5.13
C LYS A 195 -11.16 -15.99 4.62
N LEU A 196 -10.45 -15.00 4.03
CA LEU A 196 -9.12 -15.22 3.45
C LEU A 196 -8.10 -15.74 4.45
N ASP A 197 -8.26 -15.46 5.75
CA ASP A 197 -7.42 -15.98 6.83
C ASP A 197 -7.37 -17.52 6.86
N SER A 198 -8.40 -18.17 6.32
CA SER A 198 -8.47 -19.62 6.21
C SER A 198 -7.45 -20.20 5.23
N LEU A 199 -6.95 -19.41 4.28
CA LEU A 199 -5.93 -19.85 3.31
C LEU A 199 -4.61 -20.19 4.00
N GLY A 200 -4.23 -19.43 5.04
CA GLY A 200 -3.03 -19.73 5.83
C GLY A 200 -3.11 -21.08 6.56
N LYS A 201 -4.32 -21.46 6.98
CA LYS A 201 -4.58 -22.68 7.76
C LYS A 201 -4.44 -23.97 6.96
N LEU A 202 -4.37 -23.89 5.63
CA LEU A 202 -4.16 -25.05 4.76
C LEU A 202 -2.81 -25.74 5.02
N ARG A 203 -1.84 -25.00 5.59
CA ARG A 203 -0.54 -25.55 5.98
C ARG A 203 -0.57 -26.32 7.30
N ASP A 204 -1.55 -26.03 8.15
CA ASP A 204 -1.66 -26.61 9.50
C ASP A 204 -2.37 -27.96 9.48
N VAL A 205 -3.24 -28.18 8.49
CA VAL A 205 -3.95 -29.44 8.31
C VAL A 205 -3.02 -30.49 7.73
N ARG A 206 -2.52 -31.40 8.58
CA ARG A 206 -1.62 -32.49 8.20
C ARG A 206 -2.36 -33.71 7.64
N THR A 207 -1.69 -34.44 6.77
CA THR A 207 -2.11 -35.79 6.36
C THR A 207 -2.02 -36.75 7.55
N SER A 208 -2.77 -37.86 7.52
CA SER A 208 -2.80 -38.84 8.61
C SER A 208 -1.43 -39.48 8.93
N ASP A 209 -0.52 -39.50 7.96
CA ASP A 209 0.86 -39.98 8.11
C ASP A 209 1.84 -38.87 8.53
N GLY A 210 1.37 -37.63 8.68
CA GLY A 210 2.16 -36.45 9.07
C GLY A 210 3.15 -35.94 8.01
N LYS A 211 3.28 -36.62 6.86
CA LYS A 211 4.33 -36.35 5.86
C LYS A 211 4.06 -35.15 4.97
N SER A 212 2.80 -34.73 4.87
CA SER A 212 2.38 -33.61 4.04
C SER A 212 1.27 -32.80 4.72
N ASN A 213 0.83 -31.73 4.08
CA ASN A 213 -0.29 -30.89 4.54
C ASN A 213 -1.29 -30.68 3.40
N LEU A 214 -2.41 -30.03 3.71
CA LEU A 214 -3.50 -29.85 2.77
C LEU A 214 -3.09 -28.98 1.57
N LEU A 215 -2.31 -27.91 1.79
CA LEU A 215 -1.79 -27.07 0.71
C LEU A 215 -0.91 -27.86 -0.27
N GLU A 216 0.01 -28.68 0.24
CA GLU A 216 0.86 -29.56 -0.55
C GLU A 216 0.07 -30.64 -1.30
N TYR A 217 -0.95 -31.22 -0.66
CA TYR A 217 -1.86 -32.14 -1.31
C TYR A 217 -2.59 -31.47 -2.48
N MET A 218 -3.12 -30.26 -2.27
CA MET A 218 -3.81 -29.49 -3.30
C MET A 218 -2.89 -29.15 -4.47
N ALA A 219 -1.65 -28.73 -4.18
CA ALA A 219 -0.65 -28.45 -5.20
C ALA A 219 -0.32 -29.69 -6.04
N ARG A 220 -0.14 -30.85 -5.39
CA ARG A 220 0.07 -32.14 -6.08
C ARG A 220 -1.08 -32.49 -7.01
N VAL A 221 -2.32 -32.33 -6.54
CA VAL A 221 -3.52 -32.58 -7.36
C VAL A 221 -3.61 -31.60 -8.54
N ALA A 222 -3.18 -30.34 -8.37
CA ALA A 222 -3.21 -29.34 -9.43
C ALA A 222 -2.22 -29.63 -10.58
N VAL A 223 -1.06 -30.25 -10.29
CA VAL A 223 -0.05 -30.56 -11.31
C VAL A 223 -0.19 -31.97 -11.91
N ASP A 224 -0.81 -32.90 -11.19
CA ASP A 224 -1.00 -34.29 -11.63
C ASP A 224 -2.02 -34.38 -12.78
N SER A 225 -1.54 -34.74 -13.97
CA SER A 225 -2.37 -34.88 -15.17
C SER A 225 -3.47 -35.93 -15.03
N LYS A 226 -3.30 -36.92 -14.15
CA LYS A 226 -4.29 -37.99 -13.91
C LYS A 226 -5.42 -37.55 -12.99
N ALA A 227 -5.25 -36.43 -12.26
CA ALA A 227 -6.21 -35.96 -11.27
C ALA A 227 -7.31 -35.06 -11.87
N GLY A 228 -7.27 -34.76 -13.18
CA GLY A 228 -8.29 -33.98 -13.89
C GLY A 228 -8.32 -32.48 -13.57
N MET A 229 -7.64 -32.04 -12.51
CA MET A 229 -7.62 -30.64 -12.05
C MET A 229 -6.69 -29.73 -12.85
N ARG A 230 -5.79 -30.31 -13.66
CA ARG A 230 -4.87 -29.55 -14.53
C ARG A 230 -5.64 -28.66 -15.54
N ALA A 231 -6.83 -29.08 -15.97
CA ALA A 231 -7.68 -28.31 -16.87
C ALA A 231 -8.16 -26.97 -16.26
N TRP A 232 -8.18 -26.84 -14.93
CA TRP A 232 -8.63 -25.62 -14.25
C TRP A 232 -7.51 -24.57 -14.15
N GLY A 233 -6.30 -24.87 -14.61
CA GLY A 233 -5.20 -23.91 -14.66
C GLY A 233 -4.65 -23.47 -13.30
N ILE A 234 -5.16 -23.98 -12.18
CA ILE A 234 -4.81 -23.57 -10.82
C ILE A 234 -3.29 -23.50 -10.56
N PHE A 235 -2.50 -24.37 -11.20
CA PHE A 235 -1.04 -24.35 -11.08
C PHE A 235 -0.38 -23.05 -11.60
N ARG A 236 -1.10 -22.21 -12.36
CA ARG A 236 -0.67 -20.88 -12.83
C ARG A 236 -0.97 -19.74 -11.86
N VAL A 237 -1.69 -19.99 -10.76
CA VAL A 237 -2.03 -18.94 -9.79
C VAL A 237 -0.81 -18.15 -9.33
N PRO A 238 0.35 -18.76 -9.00
CA PRO A 238 1.52 -17.99 -8.59
C PRO A 238 1.99 -16.97 -9.63
N GLU A 239 2.08 -17.38 -10.90
CA GLU A 239 2.43 -16.52 -12.05
C GLU A 239 1.41 -15.40 -12.23
N ARG A 240 0.11 -15.72 -12.19
CA ARG A 240 -0.97 -14.73 -12.33
C ARG A 240 -0.96 -13.68 -11.22
N MET A 241 -0.51 -14.05 -10.02
CA MET A 241 -0.54 -13.22 -8.82
C MET A 241 0.75 -12.43 -8.57
N GLU A 242 1.76 -12.50 -9.45
CA GLU A 242 3.03 -11.77 -9.28
C GLU A 242 2.82 -10.26 -9.14
N GLY A 243 1.91 -9.68 -9.92
CA GLY A 243 1.58 -8.25 -9.85
C GLY A 243 0.97 -7.82 -8.52
N VAL A 244 0.30 -8.73 -7.79
CA VAL A 244 -0.28 -8.44 -6.46
C VAL A 244 0.82 -8.19 -5.43
N ALA A 245 1.98 -8.84 -5.57
CA ALA A 245 3.11 -8.63 -4.67
C ALA A 245 3.71 -7.22 -4.78
N LEU A 246 3.47 -6.49 -5.86
CA LEU A 246 3.92 -5.10 -6.03
C LEU A 246 3.08 -4.11 -5.21
N ALA A 247 1.81 -4.44 -4.94
CA ALA A 247 0.91 -3.60 -4.15
C ALA A 247 1.02 -3.84 -2.63
N LYS A 248 1.75 -4.88 -2.20
CA LYS A 248 1.84 -5.26 -0.78
C LYS A 248 2.45 -4.16 0.10
N ASP A 249 3.28 -3.29 -0.46
CA ASP A 249 3.96 -2.20 0.26
C ASP A 249 3.33 -0.83 -0.04
N THR A 250 2.18 -0.79 -0.73
CA THR A 250 1.48 0.46 -1.09
C THR A 250 0.24 0.66 -0.22
N SER A 251 0.26 1.69 0.64
CA SER A 251 -0.87 2.04 1.50
C SER A 251 -1.82 2.98 0.79
N LEU A 252 -3.06 2.52 0.53
CA LEU A 252 -4.10 3.36 -0.06
C LEU A 252 -4.55 4.49 0.88
N ASN A 253 -4.38 4.31 2.19
CA ASN A 253 -4.64 5.33 3.20
C ASN A 253 -3.62 6.46 3.13
N GLU A 254 -2.33 6.14 2.96
CA GLU A 254 -1.28 7.14 2.77
C GLU A 254 -1.46 7.90 1.45
N VAL A 255 -1.73 7.18 0.35
CA VAL A 255 -2.07 7.77 -0.96
C VAL A 255 -3.23 8.76 -0.82
N SER A 256 -4.31 8.36 -0.12
CA SER A 256 -5.47 9.24 0.12
C SER A 256 -5.11 10.49 0.91
N ASN A 257 -4.22 10.37 1.90
CA ASN A 257 -3.77 11.51 2.71
C ASN A 257 -2.87 12.45 1.90
N GLU A 258 -1.99 11.92 1.07
CA GLU A 258 -1.14 12.70 0.18
C GLU A 258 -1.94 13.45 -0.88
N LEU A 259 -2.96 12.82 -1.47
CA LEU A 259 -3.91 13.47 -2.39
C LEU A 259 -4.61 14.66 -1.72
N ARG A 260 -5.12 14.48 -0.50
CA ARG A 260 -5.76 15.58 0.25
C ARG A 260 -4.78 16.71 0.53
N LYS A 261 -3.54 16.39 0.91
CA LYS A 261 -2.48 17.39 1.13
C LYS A 261 -2.13 18.14 -0.15
N LEU A 262 -2.00 17.43 -1.28
CA LEU A 262 -1.74 18.02 -2.59
C LEU A 262 -2.86 18.99 -2.99
N GLN A 263 -4.11 18.55 -2.89
CA GLN A 263 -5.29 19.37 -3.22
C GLN A 263 -5.41 20.59 -2.31
N SER A 264 -5.21 20.41 -1.00
CA SER A 264 -5.24 21.51 -0.02
C SER A 264 -4.17 22.57 -0.32
N LYS A 265 -2.93 22.14 -0.58
CA LYS A 265 -1.83 23.05 -0.96
C LYS A 265 -2.12 23.79 -2.25
N PHE A 266 -2.64 23.10 -3.27
CA PHE A 266 -2.99 23.76 -4.52
C PHE A 266 -4.09 24.81 -4.35
N ASN A 267 -5.12 24.52 -3.54
CA ASN A 267 -6.17 25.49 -3.22
C ASN A 267 -5.64 26.69 -2.42
N ALA A 268 -4.70 26.47 -1.50
CA ALA A 268 -4.05 27.55 -0.76
C ALA A 268 -3.24 28.47 -1.68
N ILE A 269 -2.52 27.89 -2.66
CA ILE A 269 -1.80 28.66 -3.69
C ILE A 269 -2.79 29.43 -4.58
N LYS A 270 -3.92 28.83 -4.94
CA LYS A 270 -4.97 29.52 -5.71
C LYS A 270 -5.53 30.74 -4.96
N ALA A 271 -5.76 30.61 -3.67
CA ALA A 271 -6.18 31.72 -2.82
C ALA A 271 -5.08 32.79 -2.69
N ALA A 272 -3.81 32.37 -2.59
CA ALA A 272 -2.65 33.27 -2.57
C ALA A 272 -2.58 34.16 -3.83
N VAL A 273 -2.75 33.54 -5.00
CA VAL A 273 -2.71 34.21 -6.29
C VAL A 273 -3.88 35.18 -6.45
N ALA A 274 -5.08 34.79 -6.01
CA ALA A 274 -6.24 35.68 -6.02
C ALA A 274 -6.01 36.91 -5.12
N ALA A 275 -5.51 36.70 -3.89
CA ALA A 275 -5.20 37.80 -2.99
C ALA A 275 -4.12 38.75 -3.55
N ALA A 276 -3.12 38.20 -4.26
CA ALA A 276 -2.09 39.00 -4.92
C ALA A 276 -2.60 39.76 -6.16
N HIS A 277 -3.71 39.33 -6.79
CA HIS A 277 -4.36 40.06 -7.89
C HIS A 277 -5.23 41.21 -7.41
N ASP A 278 -5.83 41.09 -6.22
CA ASP A 278 -6.72 42.11 -5.65
C ASP A 278 -5.96 43.26 -4.95
N ASP A 279 -4.65 43.10 -4.73
CA ASP A 279 -3.79 44.10 -4.09
C ASP A 279 -3.23 45.08 -5.16
N ASP A 280 -3.78 46.30 -5.23
CA ASP A 280 -3.38 47.34 -6.20
C ASP A 280 -1.87 47.71 -6.12
N ASP A 281 -1.22 47.47 -4.97
CA ASP A 281 0.22 47.67 -4.74
C ASP A 281 1.10 46.52 -5.29
N ALA A 282 0.53 45.33 -5.53
CA ALA A 282 1.23 44.19 -6.14
C ALA A 282 1.47 44.38 -7.65
N ALA A 283 0.86 45.41 -8.25
CA ALA A 283 1.17 45.91 -9.59
C ALA A 283 2.49 46.70 -9.66
N SER A 284 3.36 46.58 -8.65
CA SER A 284 4.73 47.07 -8.68
C SER A 284 5.49 46.52 -9.89
N ALA A 285 6.18 47.39 -10.62
CA ALA A 285 6.91 47.06 -11.84
C ALA A 285 7.99 45.98 -11.56
N GLY A 286 7.64 44.71 -11.79
CA GLY A 286 8.55 43.56 -11.65
C GLY A 286 8.01 42.37 -10.85
N ASP A 287 6.85 42.48 -10.19
CA ASP A 287 6.22 41.33 -9.53
C ASP A 287 5.46 40.45 -10.53
N ARG A 288 5.93 39.23 -10.74
CA ARG A 288 5.34 38.26 -11.67
C ARG A 288 4.75 37.05 -10.96
N PHE A 289 4.62 37.08 -9.64
CA PHE A 289 4.11 35.93 -8.88
C PHE A 289 2.72 35.50 -9.33
N ALA A 290 1.80 36.45 -9.47
CA ALA A 290 0.42 36.16 -9.88
C ALA A 290 0.36 35.64 -11.32
N GLU A 291 1.17 36.20 -12.22
CA GLU A 291 1.31 35.72 -13.61
C GLU A 291 1.83 34.28 -13.66
N VAL A 292 2.96 34.00 -13.01
CA VAL A 292 3.65 32.70 -13.05
C VAL A 292 2.83 31.61 -12.36
N MET A 293 2.31 31.88 -11.16
CA MET A 293 1.48 30.89 -10.46
C MET A 293 0.09 30.77 -11.08
N GLY A 294 -0.47 31.84 -11.65
CA GLY A 294 -1.72 31.81 -12.40
C GLY A 294 -1.64 30.86 -13.59
N ALA A 295 -0.59 30.97 -14.41
CA ALA A 295 -0.33 30.06 -15.52
C ALA A 295 -0.12 28.60 -15.06
N PHE A 296 0.56 28.39 -13.93
CA PHE A 296 0.69 27.06 -13.33
C PHE A 296 -0.65 26.48 -12.87
N ILE A 297 -1.50 27.28 -12.23
CA ILE A 297 -2.84 26.85 -11.79
C ILE A 297 -3.70 26.49 -13.00
N GLU A 298 -3.74 27.34 -14.02
CA GLU A 298 -4.51 27.08 -15.24
C GLU A 298 -4.08 25.78 -15.91
N LYS A 299 -2.77 25.54 -16.00
CA LYS A 299 -2.20 24.33 -16.59
C LYS A 299 -2.55 23.06 -15.79
N GLU A 300 -2.45 23.10 -14.46
CA GLU A 300 -2.46 21.88 -13.63
C GLU A 300 -3.77 21.63 -12.88
N GLN A 301 -4.75 22.55 -12.93
CA GLN A 301 -6.07 22.40 -12.30
C GLN A 301 -6.73 21.07 -12.70
N ALA A 302 -6.81 20.78 -14.00
CA ALA A 302 -7.40 19.55 -14.51
C ALA A 302 -6.61 18.30 -14.08
N THR A 303 -5.28 18.39 -13.99
CA THR A 303 -4.43 17.29 -13.53
C THR A 303 -4.78 16.89 -12.11
N ILE A 304 -5.00 17.85 -11.20
CA ILE A 304 -5.34 17.59 -9.80
C ILE A 304 -6.75 17.03 -9.68
N GLU A 305 -7.73 17.59 -10.39
CA GLU A 305 -9.11 17.11 -10.37
C GLU A 305 -9.20 15.65 -10.82
N GLN A 306 -8.55 15.32 -11.94
CA GLN A 306 -8.48 13.95 -12.44
C GLN A 306 -7.78 13.01 -11.46
N LEU A 307 -6.71 13.48 -10.80
CA LEU A 307 -5.96 12.66 -9.85
C LEU A 307 -6.76 12.38 -8.56
N VAL A 308 -7.48 13.38 -8.05
CA VAL A 308 -8.37 13.23 -6.89
C VAL A 308 -9.54 12.30 -7.23
N GLU A 309 -10.13 12.45 -8.42
CA GLU A 309 -11.19 11.57 -8.90
C GLU A 309 -10.69 10.12 -9.06
N ALA A 310 -9.51 9.93 -9.64
CA ALA A 310 -8.87 8.61 -9.75
C ALA A 310 -8.67 7.99 -8.37
N GLY A 311 -8.13 8.73 -7.41
CA GLY A 311 -7.96 8.24 -6.03
C GLY A 311 -9.28 7.83 -5.37
N ALA A 312 -10.35 8.61 -5.56
CA ALA A 312 -11.67 8.27 -5.04
C ALA A 312 -12.25 7.00 -5.71
N LYS A 313 -12.06 6.85 -7.02
CA LYS A 313 -12.47 5.65 -7.76
C LYS A 313 -11.71 4.41 -7.29
N THR A 314 -10.39 4.47 -7.18
CA THR A 314 -9.55 3.37 -6.68
C THR A 314 -9.95 2.98 -5.26
N ARG A 315 -10.23 3.96 -4.38
CA ARG A 315 -10.71 3.67 -3.01
C ARG A 315 -12.04 2.95 -2.99
N LYS A 316 -13.03 3.48 -3.71
CA LYS A 316 -14.35 2.85 -3.81
C LYS A 316 -14.24 1.42 -4.35
N ARG A 317 -13.42 1.22 -5.38
CA ARG A 317 -13.17 -0.10 -5.96
C ARG A 317 -12.53 -1.05 -4.95
N PHE A 318 -11.59 -0.57 -4.13
CA PHE A 318 -11.00 -1.37 -3.07
C PHE A 318 -12.04 -1.82 -2.04
N ASP A 319 -12.96 -0.94 -1.66
CA ASP A 319 -14.07 -1.29 -0.76
C ASP A 319 -15.00 -2.35 -1.37
N GLU A 320 -15.27 -2.27 -2.68
CA GLU A 320 -16.04 -3.27 -3.43
C GLU A 320 -15.32 -4.62 -3.47
N VAL A 321 -13.99 -4.63 -3.67
CA VAL A 321 -13.17 -5.86 -3.63
C VAL A 321 -13.18 -6.47 -2.22
N LEU A 322 -13.02 -5.67 -1.16
CA LEU A 322 -13.13 -6.18 0.22
C LEU A 322 -14.50 -6.83 0.45
N ALA A 323 -15.58 -6.20 0.01
CA ALA A 323 -16.93 -6.75 0.12
C ALA A 323 -17.10 -8.06 -0.68
N ALA A 324 -16.53 -8.15 -1.89
CA ALA A 324 -16.59 -9.34 -2.73
C ALA A 324 -15.91 -10.56 -2.07
N PHE A 325 -14.85 -10.34 -1.30
CA PHE A 325 -14.18 -11.39 -0.51
C PHE A 325 -14.72 -11.51 0.92
N ALA A 326 -15.81 -10.79 1.24
CA ALA A 326 -16.39 -10.69 2.57
C ALA A 326 -15.35 -10.36 3.65
N GLU A 327 -14.39 -9.49 3.34
CA GLU A 327 -13.41 -8.97 4.30
C GLU A 327 -13.96 -7.77 5.07
N ASP A 328 -13.29 -7.38 6.16
CA ASP A 328 -13.65 -6.20 6.92
C ASP A 328 -13.52 -4.93 6.05
N PRO A 329 -14.55 -4.06 5.94
CA PRO A 329 -14.44 -2.78 5.22
C PRO A 329 -13.32 -1.86 5.74
N GLY A 330 -12.90 -2.04 7.00
CA GLY A 330 -11.77 -1.33 7.60
C GLY A 330 -10.40 -1.93 7.29
N LYS A 331 -10.33 -3.06 6.58
CA LYS A 331 -9.07 -3.78 6.34
C LYS A 331 -8.12 -2.94 5.48
N ASP A 332 -6.89 -2.83 5.97
CA ASP A 332 -5.85 -2.06 5.30
C ASP A 332 -5.38 -2.75 3.99
N SER A 333 -5.04 -1.95 2.97
CA SER A 333 -4.63 -2.45 1.65
C SER A 333 -3.33 -3.27 1.70
N ILE A 334 -2.36 -2.87 2.52
CA ILE A 334 -1.11 -3.61 2.71
C ILE A 334 -1.43 -4.98 3.31
N ALA A 335 -2.27 -5.02 4.34
CA ALA A 335 -2.67 -6.28 4.97
C ALA A 335 -3.39 -7.22 3.98
N PHE A 336 -4.32 -6.67 3.19
CA PHE A 336 -5.07 -7.44 2.19
C PHE A 336 -4.17 -8.01 1.08
N PHE A 337 -3.32 -7.19 0.45
CA PHE A 337 -2.44 -7.66 -0.63
C PHE A 337 -1.30 -8.53 -0.12
N THR A 338 -0.79 -8.28 1.10
CA THR A 338 0.20 -9.14 1.75
C THR A 338 -0.34 -10.55 1.93
N GLN A 339 -1.58 -10.68 2.39
CA GLN A 339 -2.21 -11.99 2.56
C GLN A 339 -2.27 -12.79 1.26
N TRP A 340 -2.65 -12.14 0.15
CA TRP A 340 -2.65 -12.76 -1.17
C TRP A 340 -1.25 -13.13 -1.66
N ALA A 341 -0.28 -12.23 -1.50
CA ALA A 341 1.11 -12.44 -1.91
C ALA A 341 1.75 -13.62 -1.12
N THR A 342 1.52 -13.68 0.19
CA THR A 342 1.99 -14.78 1.04
C THR A 342 1.37 -16.10 0.61
N PHE A 343 0.05 -16.15 0.43
CA PHE A 343 -0.62 -17.37 -0.01
C PHE A 343 -0.12 -17.84 -1.39
N SER A 344 -0.01 -16.92 -2.35
CA SER A 344 0.51 -17.18 -3.69
C SER A 344 1.92 -17.79 -3.65
N SER A 345 2.82 -17.19 -2.84
CA SER A 345 4.18 -17.70 -2.65
C SER A 345 4.19 -19.09 -2.01
N ASP A 346 3.40 -19.29 -0.95
CA ASP A 346 3.29 -20.58 -0.25
C ASP A 346 2.79 -21.68 -1.20
N PHE A 347 1.79 -21.37 -2.01
CA PHE A 347 1.25 -22.29 -3.01
C PHE A 347 2.26 -22.56 -4.13
N GLY A 348 2.99 -21.55 -4.60
CA GLY A 348 4.07 -21.71 -5.58
C GLY A 348 5.17 -22.66 -5.10
N ARG A 349 5.59 -22.55 -3.82
CA ARG A 349 6.56 -23.49 -3.23
C ARG A 349 6.01 -24.91 -3.15
N ALA A 350 4.72 -25.06 -2.79
CA ALA A 350 4.05 -26.35 -2.77
C ALA A 350 3.97 -26.99 -4.18
N LEU A 351 3.68 -26.19 -5.21
CA LEU A 351 3.66 -26.62 -6.62
C LEU A 351 5.04 -27.07 -7.09
N ALA A 352 6.09 -26.31 -6.80
CA ALA A 352 7.46 -26.68 -7.16
C ALA A 352 7.87 -28.03 -6.53
N LYS A 353 7.56 -28.23 -5.24
CA LYS A 353 7.79 -29.50 -4.54
C LYS A 353 7.02 -30.65 -5.18
N ALA A 354 5.74 -30.43 -5.53
CA ALA A 354 4.90 -31.43 -6.15
C ALA A 354 5.36 -31.82 -7.56
N THR A 355 5.72 -30.85 -8.40
CA THR A 355 6.25 -31.08 -9.76
C THR A 355 7.52 -31.92 -9.69
N LYS A 356 8.48 -31.53 -8.84
CA LYS A 356 9.72 -32.30 -8.65
C LYS A 356 9.45 -33.75 -8.21
N ALA A 357 8.53 -33.95 -7.27
CA ALA A 357 8.16 -35.29 -6.81
C ALA A 357 7.54 -36.16 -7.93
N LEU A 358 6.73 -35.58 -8.81
CA LEU A 358 6.18 -36.29 -9.97
C LEU A 358 7.26 -36.64 -11.00
N GLU A 359 8.21 -35.74 -11.25
CA GLU A 359 9.35 -35.99 -12.15
C GLU A 359 10.25 -37.11 -11.62
N ASP A 360 10.58 -37.08 -10.32
CA ASP A 360 11.40 -38.11 -9.69
C ASP A 360 10.71 -39.48 -9.72
N ALA A 361 9.39 -39.51 -9.47
CA ALA A 361 8.59 -40.74 -9.59
C ALA A 361 8.54 -41.27 -11.04
N ALA A 362 8.42 -40.38 -12.04
CA ALA A 362 8.46 -40.76 -13.44
C ALA A 362 9.81 -41.36 -13.84
N LYS A 363 10.92 -40.74 -13.42
CA LYS A 363 12.29 -41.24 -13.64
C LYS A 363 12.50 -42.60 -12.99
N ALA A 364 12.08 -42.78 -11.74
CA ALA A 364 12.17 -44.06 -11.04
C ALA A 364 11.37 -45.17 -11.76
N SER A 365 10.17 -44.86 -12.26
CA SER A 365 9.35 -45.82 -13.02
C SER A 365 9.92 -46.17 -14.39
N GLY A 366 10.56 -45.21 -15.07
CA GLY A 366 11.26 -45.41 -16.33
C GLY A 366 12.52 -46.27 -16.17
N ALA A 367 13.31 -46.01 -15.12
CA ALA A 367 14.47 -46.83 -14.76
C ALA A 367 14.09 -48.27 -14.40
N ALA A 368 12.98 -48.47 -13.68
CA ALA A 368 12.46 -49.80 -13.35
C ALA A 368 12.00 -50.59 -14.59
N LYS A 369 11.38 -49.92 -15.58
CA LYS A 369 11.01 -50.55 -16.87
C LYS A 369 12.22 -50.87 -17.75
N GLY A 370 13.25 -50.02 -17.74
CA GLY A 370 14.52 -50.27 -18.45
C GLY A 370 15.34 -51.42 -17.83
N GLY A 371 15.30 -51.57 -16.50
CA GLY A 371 15.92 -52.68 -15.78
C GLY A 371 15.20 -54.02 -15.98
N ALA A 372 13.86 -54.02 -16.01
CA ALA A 372 13.07 -55.24 -16.26
C ALA A 372 13.27 -55.80 -17.68
N SER A 373 13.53 -54.94 -18.68
CA SER A 373 13.85 -55.38 -20.05
C SER A 373 15.22 -56.05 -20.17
N LYS A 374 16.14 -55.86 -19.22
CA LYS A 374 17.44 -56.56 -19.18
C LYS A 374 17.43 -57.84 -18.34
N ALA A 375 16.44 -58.03 -17.48
CA ALA A 375 16.32 -59.20 -16.60
C ALA A 375 15.42 -60.33 -17.17
N GLY A 376 14.75 -60.10 -18.31
CA GLY A 376 13.85 -61.08 -18.94
C GLY A 376 14.52 -62.25 -19.69
N ALA A 377 15.85 -62.39 -19.64
CA ALA A 377 16.58 -63.44 -20.36
C ALA A 377 17.06 -64.63 -19.50
N ALA A 378 16.74 -64.69 -18.20
CA ALA A 378 17.12 -65.83 -17.39
C ALA A 378 16.12 -66.13 -16.28
N ALA A 379 15.42 -67.27 -16.42
CA ALA A 379 15.07 -68.25 -15.37
C ALA A 379 13.65 -68.81 -15.53
N THR A 380 13.59 -69.98 -16.17
CA THR A 380 12.50 -70.97 -16.04
C THR A 380 12.78 -71.88 -14.84
N GLY A 381 11.83 -72.01 -13.90
CA GLY A 381 11.93 -72.98 -12.80
C GLY A 381 10.67 -73.01 -11.90
N LYS A 382 10.08 -74.19 -11.76
CA LYS A 382 8.76 -74.53 -11.13
C LYS A 382 8.82 -74.66 -9.58
N PRO A 383 7.69 -74.94 -8.86
CA PRO A 383 7.37 -74.35 -7.55
C PRO A 383 7.52 -75.31 -6.36
N GLY A 384 7.58 -74.73 -5.14
CA GLY A 384 7.57 -75.47 -3.87
C GLY A 384 6.65 -74.82 -2.83
N THR A 385 5.85 -75.67 -2.16
CA THR A 385 4.81 -75.38 -1.16
C THR A 385 5.27 -75.57 0.30
N LYS A 386 4.46 -75.03 1.24
CA LYS A 386 4.44 -75.12 2.74
C LYS A 386 5.15 -73.95 3.44
N GLY A 387 4.71 -73.40 4.57
CA GLY A 387 3.64 -73.70 5.55
C GLY A 387 3.66 -72.57 6.60
N GLY A 388 2.55 -72.36 7.34
CA GLY A 388 2.26 -71.13 8.09
C GLY A 388 2.82 -71.01 9.52
N ALA A 389 2.55 -69.85 10.13
CA ALA A 389 2.45 -69.63 11.58
C ALA A 389 1.73 -68.29 11.86
N ALA A 390 0.90 -68.25 12.89
CA ALA A 390 -0.04 -67.19 13.23
C ALA A 390 0.29 -66.50 14.56
N GLY A 391 -0.10 -65.21 14.67
CA GLY A 391 -0.33 -64.47 15.92
C GLY A 391 0.09 -62.98 15.87
N PRO A 392 -0.48 -62.06 16.67
CA PRO A 392 -1.84 -61.95 17.20
C PRO A 392 -2.57 -60.67 16.71
N LYS A 393 -3.89 -60.60 16.98
CA LYS A 393 -4.85 -59.56 16.58
C LYS A 393 -4.48 -58.16 17.08
N ALA A 394 -4.35 -57.22 16.15
CA ALA A 394 -4.48 -55.78 16.40
C ALA A 394 -5.92 -55.33 16.14
N THR A 395 -6.41 -54.45 16.99
CA THR A 395 -7.75 -53.85 16.95
C THR A 395 -8.01 -53.12 15.63
N ALA A 396 -9.16 -53.42 15.02
CA ALA A 396 -9.57 -52.87 13.74
C ALA A 396 -9.95 -51.38 13.87
N HIS A 397 -9.05 -50.48 13.50
CA HIS A 397 -9.44 -49.17 12.98
C HIS A 397 -9.70 -49.30 11.49
N ALA A 398 -10.90 -48.87 11.06
CA ALA A 398 -11.26 -48.87 9.65
C ALA A 398 -10.21 -48.10 8.82
N PRO A 399 -9.73 -48.64 7.69
CA PRO A 399 -8.71 -47.99 6.90
C PRO A 399 -9.24 -46.67 6.35
N VAL A 400 -8.53 -45.58 6.67
CA VAL A 400 -8.75 -44.27 6.04
C VAL A 400 -8.37 -44.40 4.56
N PRO A 401 -9.22 -43.98 3.60
CA PRO A 401 -8.93 -44.17 2.17
C PRO A 401 -7.65 -43.44 1.75
N SER A 402 -6.82 -44.11 0.93
CA SER A 402 -5.61 -43.52 0.34
C SER A 402 -5.89 -42.20 -0.41
N ALA A 403 -4.95 -41.26 -0.42
CA ALA A 403 -5.07 -39.92 -1.00
C ALA A 403 -5.51 -39.91 -2.49
N MET A 404 -5.21 -40.94 -3.26
CA MET A 404 -5.72 -41.09 -4.63
C MET A 404 -7.22 -41.41 -4.68
N SER A 405 -7.71 -42.24 -3.76
CA SER A 405 -9.14 -42.53 -3.58
C SER A 405 -9.92 -41.31 -3.09
N ILE A 406 -9.30 -40.43 -2.30
CA ILE A 406 -9.90 -39.13 -1.91
C ILE A 406 -10.04 -38.22 -3.13
N SER A 407 -9.01 -38.15 -3.99
CA SER A 407 -9.01 -37.27 -5.18
C SER A 407 -10.11 -37.66 -6.19
N LYS A 408 -10.30 -38.96 -6.45
CA LYS A 408 -11.36 -39.46 -7.34
C LYS A 408 -12.76 -39.28 -6.74
N LYS A 409 -12.96 -39.65 -5.47
CA LYS A 409 -14.24 -39.47 -4.78
C LYS A 409 -14.62 -37.99 -4.64
N LEU A 410 -13.63 -37.12 -4.45
CA LEU A 410 -13.84 -35.68 -4.40
C LEU A 410 -14.22 -35.12 -5.77
N ALA A 411 -13.57 -35.57 -6.85
CA ALA A 411 -13.95 -35.20 -8.22
C ALA A 411 -15.38 -35.67 -8.56
N ASP A 412 -15.74 -36.89 -8.17
CA ASP A 412 -17.08 -37.45 -8.37
C ASP A 412 -18.13 -36.70 -7.52
N GLU A 413 -17.84 -36.39 -6.26
CA GLU A 413 -18.71 -35.60 -5.36
C GLU A 413 -18.84 -34.15 -5.84
N LEU A 414 -17.77 -33.54 -6.35
CA LEU A 414 -17.79 -32.21 -6.99
C LEU A 414 -18.70 -32.19 -8.22
N ASN A 415 -18.60 -33.21 -9.06
CA ASN A 415 -19.45 -33.36 -10.24
C ASN A 415 -20.92 -33.63 -9.85
N ALA A 416 -21.17 -34.47 -8.83
CA ALA A 416 -22.51 -34.74 -8.31
C ALA A 416 -23.14 -33.48 -7.70
N ARG A 417 -22.39 -32.69 -6.95
CA ARG A 417 -22.85 -31.40 -6.39
C ARG A 417 -23.10 -30.36 -7.48
N ARG A 418 -22.27 -30.32 -8.53
CA ARG A 418 -22.50 -29.44 -9.68
C ARG A 418 -23.82 -29.77 -10.36
N ARG A 419 -24.13 -31.06 -10.53
CA ARG A 419 -25.42 -31.52 -11.08
C ARG A 419 -26.60 -31.19 -10.16
N ARG A 420 -26.45 -31.37 -8.84
CA ARG A 420 -27.51 -30.99 -7.88
C ARG A 420 -27.83 -29.50 -7.91
N ARG A 421 -26.80 -28.64 -7.93
CA ARG A 421 -27.00 -27.19 -8.03
C ARG A 421 -27.58 -26.75 -9.36
N GLN A 422 -27.16 -27.37 -10.47
CA GLN A 422 -27.77 -27.10 -11.78
C GLN A 422 -29.24 -27.51 -11.80
N ALA A 423 -29.59 -28.65 -11.21
CA ALA A 423 -30.98 -29.08 -11.08
C ALA A 423 -31.79 -28.16 -10.15
N GLU A 424 -31.20 -27.66 -9.05
CA GLU A 424 -31.85 -26.70 -8.15
C GLU A 424 -32.08 -25.34 -8.84
N ASP A 425 -31.09 -24.81 -9.58
CA ASP A 425 -31.21 -23.56 -10.35
C ASP A 425 -32.24 -23.72 -11.50
N GLU A 426 -32.25 -24.86 -12.22
CA GLU A 426 -33.22 -25.15 -13.29
C GLU A 426 -34.66 -25.29 -12.75
N GLN A 427 -34.82 -25.89 -11.57
CA GLN A 427 -36.12 -26.08 -10.94
C GLN A 427 -36.69 -24.77 -10.35
N GLU A 428 -35.83 -23.86 -9.89
CA GLU A 428 -36.23 -22.49 -9.50
C GLU A 428 -36.59 -21.62 -10.71
N ASP A 429 -35.85 -21.71 -11.83
CA ASP A 429 -36.18 -21.01 -13.08
C ASP A 429 -37.52 -21.50 -13.68
N GLU A 430 -37.83 -22.81 -13.56
CA GLU A 430 -39.13 -23.37 -13.94
C GLU A 430 -40.28 -22.91 -13.04
N ASP A 431 -40.06 -22.87 -11.71
CA ASP A 431 -41.04 -22.37 -10.75
C ASP A 431 -41.28 -20.85 -10.86
N GLU A 432 -40.28 -20.07 -11.28
CA GLU A 432 -40.39 -18.62 -11.52
C GLU A 432 -41.05 -18.30 -12.88
N SER A 433 -40.77 -19.11 -13.91
CA SER A 433 -41.50 -19.12 -15.19
C SER A 433 -42.99 -19.42 -14.99
N ALA A 434 -43.32 -20.38 -14.12
CA ALA A 434 -44.70 -20.74 -13.78
C ALA A 434 -45.46 -19.68 -12.95
N ARG A 435 -44.76 -18.73 -12.32
CA ARG A 435 -45.34 -17.67 -11.48
C ARG A 435 -45.52 -16.31 -12.18
N SER A 436 -45.12 -16.19 -13.45
CA SER A 436 -45.26 -14.95 -14.21
C SER A 436 -46.68 -14.83 -14.82
N PRO A 437 -47.47 -13.77 -14.53
CA PRO A 437 -48.74 -13.56 -15.21
C PRO A 437 -48.48 -13.12 -16.65
N THR A 438 -49.17 -13.74 -17.60
CA THR A 438 -49.11 -13.44 -19.04
C THR A 438 -49.45 -11.96 -19.30
N ALA A 439 -48.44 -11.16 -19.62
CA ALA A 439 -48.60 -9.81 -20.16
C ALA A 439 -48.32 -9.81 -21.67
N GLY A 440 -49.20 -9.14 -22.43
CA GLY A 440 -49.24 -9.12 -23.90
C GLY A 440 -48.04 -8.44 -24.58
N PRO A 441 -48.02 -8.46 -25.93
CA PRO A 441 -46.79 -8.31 -26.70
C PRO A 441 -46.51 -6.85 -27.03
N THR A 442 -45.79 -6.14 -26.17
CA THR A 442 -45.04 -4.92 -26.57
C THR A 442 -43.83 -4.74 -25.66
N GLY A 443 -42.62 -4.87 -26.21
CA GLY A 443 -41.37 -4.46 -25.55
C GLY A 443 -40.23 -5.49 -25.54
N ALA A 444 -39.79 -5.96 -26.71
CA ALA A 444 -38.74 -6.98 -26.83
C ALA A 444 -37.28 -6.45 -26.82
N ALA A 445 -37.04 -5.15 -26.59
CA ALA A 445 -35.69 -4.57 -26.77
C ALA A 445 -34.94 -4.16 -25.48
N GLU A 446 -35.60 -4.02 -24.32
CA GLU A 446 -34.93 -3.59 -23.06
C GLU A 446 -34.60 -4.73 -22.08
N ALA A 447 -34.99 -5.98 -22.38
CA ALA A 447 -34.88 -7.09 -21.43
C ALA A 447 -33.46 -7.71 -21.27
N SER A 448 -32.52 -7.38 -22.16
CA SER A 448 -31.17 -7.98 -22.18
C SER A 448 -30.23 -7.39 -21.11
N GLY A 449 -30.21 -6.05 -20.95
CA GLY A 449 -29.33 -5.37 -20.00
C GLY A 449 -29.74 -5.51 -18.54
N SER A 450 -31.05 -5.61 -18.27
CA SER A 450 -31.59 -5.76 -16.92
C SER A 450 -31.42 -7.17 -16.35
N ARG A 451 -31.31 -8.22 -17.20
CA ARG A 451 -31.03 -9.60 -16.74
C ARG A 451 -29.62 -9.73 -16.14
N SER A 452 -28.61 -9.07 -16.73
CA SER A 452 -27.23 -9.17 -16.26
C SER A 452 -27.00 -8.47 -14.92
N ARG A 453 -27.67 -7.32 -14.68
CA ARG A 453 -27.63 -6.63 -13.38
C ARG A 453 -28.47 -7.33 -12.30
N ARG A 454 -29.62 -7.91 -12.65
CA ARG A 454 -30.41 -8.71 -11.68
C ARG A 454 -29.70 -9.99 -11.25
N ARG A 455 -28.91 -10.60 -12.14
CA ARG A 455 -28.13 -11.82 -11.84
C ARG A 455 -27.00 -11.58 -10.84
N SER A 456 -26.39 -10.39 -10.81
CA SER A 456 -25.38 -10.03 -9.79
C SER A 456 -26.01 -9.72 -8.43
N VAL A 457 -27.17 -9.06 -8.41
CA VAL A 457 -27.93 -8.76 -7.17
C VAL A 457 -28.54 -10.03 -6.56
N LEU A 458 -28.96 -11.00 -7.37
CA LEU A 458 -29.44 -12.30 -6.90
C LEU A 458 -28.31 -13.24 -6.42
N GLN A 459 -27.05 -12.99 -6.79
CA GLN A 459 -25.90 -13.67 -6.17
C GLN A 459 -25.61 -13.11 -4.76
N SER A 460 -25.92 -11.84 -4.49
CA SER A 460 -25.82 -11.25 -3.14
C SER A 460 -27.03 -11.54 -2.24
N ASP A 461 -28.22 -11.83 -2.78
CA ASP A 461 -29.42 -12.19 -1.99
C ASP A 461 -29.52 -13.71 -1.68
N ARG A 462 -28.70 -14.54 -2.34
CA ARG A 462 -28.65 -16.00 -2.18
C ARG A 462 -28.19 -16.48 -0.79
N TRP A 463 -27.82 -15.56 0.10
CA TRP A 463 -27.17 -15.77 1.39
C TRP A 463 -28.13 -15.85 2.61
N ARG A 464 -29.45 -16.04 2.42
CA ARG A 464 -30.45 -15.74 3.49
C ARG A 464 -31.49 -16.81 3.83
N ARG A 465 -31.41 -18.07 3.38
CA ARG A 465 -32.48 -19.07 3.67
C ARG A 465 -31.95 -20.48 3.98
N GLY A 466 -32.41 -21.08 5.08
CA GLY A 466 -31.78 -22.26 5.72
C GLY A 466 -32.62 -23.55 5.92
N ARG A 467 -32.03 -24.45 6.77
CA ARG A 467 -32.41 -25.80 7.32
C ARG A 467 -31.99 -27.04 6.48
N LYS A 468 -31.65 -28.24 7.00
CA LYS A 468 -31.82 -28.97 8.30
C LYS A 468 -30.62 -29.96 8.53
N SER A 469 -30.36 -30.33 9.79
CA SER A 469 -29.19 -31.06 10.31
C SER A 469 -29.11 -32.57 10.04
N ILE A 470 -27.89 -33.11 9.88
CA ILE A 470 -27.52 -34.54 10.06
C ILE A 470 -26.24 -34.61 10.92
N ALA A 471 -26.14 -35.63 11.80
CA ALA A 471 -25.20 -35.78 12.92
C ALA A 471 -23.71 -36.04 12.54
N PRO A 472 -22.73 -35.85 13.47
CA PRO A 472 -21.31 -35.67 13.15
C PRO A 472 -20.46 -36.94 13.11
N ARG A 473 -19.37 -36.90 12.32
CA ARG A 473 -18.13 -37.67 12.56
C ARG A 473 -16.90 -36.79 12.35
N GLY A 474 -16.13 -36.56 13.42
CA GLY A 474 -14.79 -35.96 13.41
C GLY A 474 -14.75 -34.44 13.29
N VAL A 475 -14.24 -33.75 14.32
CA VAL A 475 -14.18 -32.27 14.37
C VAL A 475 -12.74 -31.81 14.16
N LEU A 476 -12.51 -30.88 13.22
CA LEU A 476 -11.26 -30.11 13.13
C LEU A 476 -11.37 -28.80 13.95
N PRO A 477 -10.32 -28.34 14.65
CA PRO A 477 -10.31 -27.03 15.32
C PRO A 477 -10.02 -25.87 14.33
N SER A 478 -10.71 -24.74 14.58
CA SER A 478 -10.50 -23.37 14.07
C SER A 478 -10.33 -23.13 12.56
N MET A 479 -11.39 -23.31 11.75
CA MET A 479 -11.62 -22.44 10.59
C MET A 479 -12.70 -21.42 10.95
N ALA A 480 -12.43 -20.14 10.75
CA ALA A 480 -13.40 -19.06 10.95
C ALA A 480 -14.23 -19.00 9.66
N LEU A 481 -15.33 -19.76 9.66
CA LEU A 481 -16.26 -19.80 8.55
C LEU A 481 -17.31 -18.72 8.78
N ILE A 482 -17.72 -18.07 7.69
CA ILE A 482 -18.90 -17.21 7.70
C ILE A 482 -20.10 -18.14 7.74
N SER A 483 -20.70 -18.29 8.93
CA SER A 483 -22.01 -18.91 9.12
C SER A 483 -23.05 -17.80 9.17
N GLU A 484 -24.25 -18.05 8.65
CA GLU A 484 -25.41 -17.17 8.86
C GLU A 484 -25.58 -16.95 10.38
N GLY A 485 -25.38 -15.71 10.86
CA GLY A 485 -25.57 -15.36 12.27
C GLY A 485 -24.78 -14.17 12.80
N ASP A 486 -23.58 -13.84 12.28
CA ASP A 486 -22.75 -12.75 12.83
C ASP A 486 -23.08 -11.37 12.24
N GLY A 487 -24.38 -11.03 12.27
CA GLY A 487 -24.85 -9.65 12.12
C GLY A 487 -25.48 -9.21 13.43
N SER A 488 -24.70 -8.63 14.33
CA SER A 488 -25.21 -7.95 15.52
C SER A 488 -24.94 -6.46 15.42
N GLY A 489 -26.03 -5.69 15.36
CA GLY A 489 -26.10 -4.28 15.77
C GLY A 489 -25.66 -3.26 14.73
#